data_AF-A0A2R4G2Q1-F1
#
_entry.id   AF-A0A2R4G2Q1-F1
#
_cell.length_a   1.000
_cell.length_b   1.000
_cell.length_c   1.000
_cell.angle_alpha   90.00
_cell.angle_beta   90.00
_cell.angle_gamma   90.00
#
_symmetry.space_group_name_H-M   'P 1'
#
loop_
_entity.id
_entity.type
_entity.pdbx_description
1 polymer ?
#
loop_
_entity_poly.entity_id
_entity_poly.type
_entity_poly.pdbx_seq_one_letter_code
_entity_poly.pdbx_strand_id
1 'polypeptide(L)'
;MQTVFEDGNLIVRAETEGERGLVCGMDAIAAWRALLGTTSVAETCAAMMQARESAGSYDPQTGRNAYTIAYEGLEAALSDTAAESVSMMSDSGEVQDDPMTAARNMTRAALGLPTITNDADAAVQTAMLSGGAADATPTTGIDTDCVDAKAIGRLFDTDEMRADLDECEERFYESLMPSIKEE
;
A
#
# COMPACT_ATOMS: atom_id res chain seq x y z
N MET A 1 -15.07 -6.79 14.91
CA MET A 1 -14.74 -5.37 14.73
C MET A 1 -15.80 -4.72 13.84
N GLN A 2 -16.42 -3.60 14.22
CA GLN A 2 -17.43 -2.94 13.37
C GLN A 2 -16.74 -2.13 12.26
N THR A 3 -17.09 -2.38 11.00
CA THR A 3 -16.60 -1.60 9.85
C THR A 3 -17.76 -0.90 9.14
N VAL A 4 -17.60 0.40 8.87
CA VAL A 4 -18.59 1.23 8.17
C VAL A 4 -17.89 2.19 7.20
N PHE A 5 -18.62 2.67 6.20
CA PHE A 5 -18.18 3.77 5.33
C PHE A 5 -19.10 4.97 5.56
N GLU A 6 -18.56 6.07 6.10
CA GLU A 6 -19.31 7.25 6.53
C GLU A 6 -18.52 8.51 6.16
N ASP A 7 -19.20 9.52 5.58
CA ASP A 7 -18.60 10.81 5.20
C ASP A 7 -17.30 10.69 4.37
N GLY A 8 -17.25 9.74 3.43
CA GLY A 8 -16.09 9.49 2.57
C GLY A 8 -14.93 8.74 3.24
N ASN A 9 -15.13 8.22 4.45
CA ASN A 9 -14.10 7.50 5.20
C ASN A 9 -14.53 6.06 5.48
N LEU A 10 -13.58 5.15 5.32
CA LEU A 10 -13.65 3.82 5.89
C LEU A 10 -13.27 3.89 7.37
N ILE A 11 -14.14 3.37 8.22
CA ILE A 11 -13.98 3.39 9.68
C ILE A 11 -14.01 1.96 10.19
N VAL A 12 -12.89 1.51 10.74
CA VAL A 12 -12.76 0.25 11.48
C VAL A 12 -12.72 0.58 12.97
N ARG A 13 -13.81 0.28 13.69
CA ARG A 13 -13.97 0.64 15.10
C ARG A 13 -13.38 -0.43 16.01
N ALA A 14 -12.51 -0.01 16.93
CA ALA A 14 -12.07 -0.83 18.06
C ALA A 14 -13.28 -1.33 18.84
N GLU A 15 -13.26 -2.60 19.25
CA GLU A 15 -14.37 -3.18 20.03
C GLU A 15 -14.18 -2.94 21.53
N THR A 16 -12.92 -2.88 21.96
CA THR A 16 -12.55 -2.69 23.37
C THR A 16 -11.75 -1.40 23.56
N GLU A 17 -11.93 -0.75 24.72
CA GLU A 17 -11.10 0.38 25.12
C GLU A 17 -9.63 -0.02 25.18
N GLY A 18 -8.76 0.73 24.50
CA GLY A 18 -7.32 0.45 24.39
C GLY A 18 -6.91 -0.35 23.15
N GLU A 19 -7.86 -0.85 22.35
CA GLU A 19 -7.57 -1.39 21.02
C GLU A 19 -7.40 -0.29 19.97
N ARG A 20 -6.74 -0.62 18.86
CA ARG A 20 -6.53 0.30 17.74
C ARG A 20 -7.71 0.20 16.77
N GLY A 21 -8.28 1.34 16.41
CA GLY A 21 -9.16 1.47 15.25
C GLY A 21 -8.42 2.09 14.06
N LEU A 22 -9.13 2.22 12.94
CA LEU A 22 -8.67 2.90 11.74
C LEU A 22 -9.76 3.85 11.23
N VAL A 23 -9.35 5.04 10.80
CA VAL A 23 -10.18 5.94 10.01
C VAL A 23 -9.32 6.39 8.84
N CYS A 24 -9.74 6.10 7.62
CA CYS A 24 -9.00 6.47 6.42
C CYS A 24 -9.95 6.82 5.27
N GLY A 25 -9.60 7.86 4.52
CA GLY A 25 -10.28 8.20 3.26
C GLY A 25 -9.78 7.34 2.11
N MET A 26 -10.50 7.40 0.98
CA MET A 26 -10.19 6.63 -0.23
C MET A 26 -8.79 6.93 -0.78
N ASP A 27 -8.37 8.20 -0.81
CA ASP A 27 -7.02 8.59 -1.25
C ASP A 27 -5.91 7.95 -0.40
N ALA A 28 -6.15 7.82 0.91
CA ALA A 28 -5.19 7.14 1.79
C ALA A 28 -5.16 5.63 1.50
N ILE A 29 -6.30 5.00 1.23
CA ILE A 29 -6.36 3.59 0.85
C ILE A 29 -5.58 3.38 -0.46
N ALA A 30 -5.84 4.19 -1.48
CA ALA A 30 -5.15 4.16 -2.77
C ALA A 30 -3.63 4.31 -2.61
N ALA A 31 -3.18 5.33 -1.87
CA ALA A 31 -1.76 5.57 -1.62
C ALA A 31 -1.08 4.36 -0.97
N TRP A 32 -1.68 3.81 0.09
CA TRP A 32 -1.13 2.65 0.78
C TRP A 32 -1.16 1.38 -0.07
N ARG A 33 -2.17 1.20 -0.94
CA ARG A 33 -2.20 0.08 -1.89
C ARG A 33 -1.02 0.12 -2.85
N ALA A 34 -0.72 1.29 -3.40
CA ALA A 34 0.41 1.48 -4.31
C ALA A 34 1.76 1.29 -3.59
N LEU A 35 1.94 1.92 -2.44
CA LEU A 35 3.19 1.89 -1.65
C LEU A 35 3.53 0.50 -1.12
N LEU A 36 2.52 -0.30 -0.76
CA LEU A 36 2.73 -1.62 -0.17
C LEU A 36 2.54 -2.78 -1.14
N GLY A 37 1.92 -2.55 -2.30
CA GLY A 37 1.54 -3.64 -3.20
C GLY A 37 0.51 -4.58 -2.57
N THR A 38 -0.60 -4.03 -2.08
CA THR A 38 -1.70 -4.86 -1.51
C THR A 38 -2.83 -5.07 -2.52
N THR A 39 -3.48 -6.21 -2.43
CA THR A 39 -4.44 -6.70 -3.43
C THR A 39 -5.88 -6.35 -3.10
N SER A 40 -6.21 -6.10 -1.84
CA SER A 40 -7.55 -5.77 -1.38
C SER A 40 -7.55 -4.67 -0.33
N VAL A 41 -8.66 -3.93 -0.22
CA VAL A 41 -8.82 -2.89 0.81
C VAL A 41 -8.70 -3.47 2.22
N ALA A 42 -9.16 -4.70 2.44
CA ALA A 42 -9.01 -5.38 3.73
C ALA A 42 -7.54 -5.58 4.09
N GLU A 43 -6.75 -6.06 3.13
CA GLU A 43 -5.30 -6.22 3.28
C GLU A 43 -4.61 -4.87 3.54
N THR A 44 -4.99 -3.83 2.81
CA THR A 44 -4.47 -2.47 3.04
C THR A 44 -4.78 -1.96 4.44
N CYS A 45 -6.01 -2.11 4.91
CA CYS A 45 -6.41 -1.69 6.26
C CYS A 45 -5.66 -2.46 7.33
N ALA A 46 -5.52 -3.77 7.15
CA ALA A 46 -4.74 -4.59 8.05
C ALA A 46 -3.28 -4.15 8.08
N ALA A 47 -2.69 -3.80 6.93
CA ALA A 47 -1.35 -3.24 6.82
C ALA A 47 -1.23 -1.94 7.60
N MET A 48 -2.15 -0.98 7.40
CA MET A 48 -2.18 0.30 8.11
C MET A 48 -2.25 0.11 9.63
N MET A 49 -3.09 -0.82 10.11
CA MET A 49 -3.26 -1.10 11.53
C MET A 49 -2.04 -1.79 12.15
N GLN A 50 -1.32 -2.59 11.37
CA GLN A 50 -0.11 -3.32 11.81
C GLN A 50 1.17 -2.50 11.65
N ALA A 51 1.22 -1.56 10.72
CA ALA A 51 2.40 -0.77 10.40
C ALA A 51 3.00 -0.11 11.64
N ARG A 52 4.28 -0.35 11.88
CA ARG A 52 5.08 0.29 12.93
C ARG A 52 6.37 0.77 12.31
N GLU A 53 6.61 2.08 12.35
CA GLU A 53 7.91 2.60 11.98
C GLU A 53 9.01 1.89 12.77
N SER A 54 9.96 1.29 12.04
CA SER A 54 11.09 0.60 12.64
C SER A 54 11.93 1.59 13.45
N ALA A 55 12.54 1.11 14.54
CA ALA A 55 13.39 1.95 15.37
C ALA A 55 14.56 2.50 14.53
N GLY A 56 14.69 3.83 14.47
CA GLY A 56 15.72 4.51 13.69
C GLY A 56 15.32 4.93 12.28
N SER A 57 14.08 4.65 11.85
CA SER A 57 13.55 5.16 10.56
C SER A 57 13.27 6.66 10.56
N TYR A 58 13.06 7.27 11.73
CA TYR A 58 12.87 8.72 11.88
C TYR A 58 14.20 9.45 12.08
N ASP A 59 14.50 10.39 11.18
CA ASP A 59 15.59 11.36 11.32
C ASP A 59 15.05 12.69 11.88
N PRO A 60 15.36 13.05 13.14
CA PRO A 60 14.89 14.27 13.76
C PRO A 60 15.50 15.55 13.18
N GLN A 61 16.62 15.47 12.46
CA GLN A 61 17.28 16.64 11.89
C GLN A 61 16.61 17.08 10.58
N THR A 62 16.17 16.11 9.78
CA THR A 62 15.56 16.36 8.46
C THR A 62 14.04 16.16 8.47
N GLY A 63 13.49 15.53 9.51
CA GLY A 63 12.08 15.14 9.60
C GLY A 63 11.72 13.93 8.75
N ARG A 64 12.70 13.29 8.09
CA ARG A 64 12.50 12.12 7.24
C ARG A 64 12.06 10.92 8.08
N ASN A 65 11.17 10.11 7.52
CA ASN A 65 10.61 8.93 8.15
C ASN A 65 10.41 7.80 7.14
N ALA A 66 9.87 6.67 7.59
CA ALA A 66 9.56 5.52 6.73
C ALA A 66 8.69 5.91 5.53
N TYR A 67 7.73 6.82 5.72
CA TYR A 67 6.86 7.29 4.64
C TYR A 67 7.63 8.11 3.59
N THR A 68 8.55 8.99 4.01
CA THR A 68 9.37 9.77 3.06
C THR A 68 10.17 8.84 2.15
N ILE A 69 10.78 7.80 2.73
CA ILE A 69 11.53 6.78 2.00
C ILE A 69 10.62 6.01 1.04
N ALA A 70 9.41 5.67 1.48
CA ALA A 70 8.43 4.95 0.68
C ALA A 70 8.03 5.72 -0.59
N TYR A 71 7.71 7.01 -0.43
CA TYR A 71 7.34 7.87 -1.55
C TYR A 71 8.48 8.04 -2.55
N GLU A 72 9.69 8.33 -2.07
CA GLU A 72 10.87 8.50 -2.94
C GLU A 72 11.24 7.19 -3.66
N GLY A 73 11.16 6.05 -2.97
CA GLY A 73 11.40 4.75 -3.59
C GLY A 73 10.40 4.45 -4.69
N LEU A 74 9.11 4.76 -4.47
CA LEU A 74 8.07 4.56 -5.47
C LEU A 74 8.21 5.53 -6.65
N GLU A 75 8.48 6.80 -6.40
CA GLU A 75 8.76 7.81 -7.43
C GLU A 75 9.98 7.42 -8.28
N ALA A 76 11.04 6.93 -7.63
CA ALA A 76 12.22 6.44 -8.32
C ALA A 76 11.94 5.20 -9.17
N ALA A 77 11.13 4.26 -8.66
CA ALA A 77 10.73 3.06 -9.40
C ALA A 77 9.83 3.38 -10.61
N LEU A 78 9.02 4.43 -10.54
CA LEU A 78 8.15 4.90 -11.63
C LEU A 78 8.89 5.78 -12.65
N SER A 79 10.05 6.33 -12.28
CA SER A 79 10.90 7.13 -13.16
C SER A 79 12.11 6.33 -13.64
N ASP A 80 12.88 6.89 -14.58
CA ASP A 80 14.13 6.26 -15.06
C ASP A 80 15.29 6.42 -14.04
N THR A 81 15.00 6.73 -12.77
CA THR A 81 15.99 6.97 -11.71
C THR A 81 16.12 5.84 -10.70
N ALA A 82 15.36 4.75 -10.88
CA ALA A 82 15.37 3.56 -10.03
C ALA A 82 16.78 3.05 -9.68
N ALA A 83 17.69 3.01 -10.66
CA ALA A 83 19.05 2.52 -10.49
C ALA A 83 19.91 3.34 -9.51
N GLU A 84 19.52 4.59 -9.23
CA GLU A 84 20.28 5.51 -8.37
C GLU A 84 19.87 5.43 -6.89
N SER A 85 18.66 4.94 -6.60
CA SER A 85 18.03 5.08 -5.29
C SER A 85 17.35 3.82 -4.76
N VAL A 86 17.03 2.85 -5.62
CA VAL A 86 16.38 1.59 -5.24
C VAL A 86 17.36 0.43 -5.38
N SER A 87 17.74 -0.18 -4.25
CA SER A 87 18.55 -1.40 -4.26
C SER A 87 17.68 -2.59 -4.65
N MET A 88 18.08 -3.27 -5.73
CA MET A 88 17.46 -4.53 -6.15
C MET A 88 17.89 -5.73 -5.31
N MET A 89 18.87 -5.57 -4.41
CA MET A 89 19.26 -6.62 -3.46
C MET A 89 18.43 -6.50 -2.18
N SER A 90 17.75 -7.57 -1.80
CA SER A 90 17.06 -7.66 -0.51
C SER A 90 18.03 -7.99 0.63
N ASP A 91 17.57 -7.78 1.87
CA ASP A 91 18.30 -8.18 3.08
C ASP A 91 18.46 -9.71 3.20
N SER A 92 17.60 -10.49 2.53
CA SER A 92 17.72 -11.96 2.47
C SER A 92 18.72 -12.44 1.40
N GLY A 93 19.29 -11.53 0.61
CA GLY A 93 20.22 -11.83 -0.47
C GLY A 93 19.55 -12.24 -1.79
N GLU A 94 18.22 -12.09 -1.89
CA GLU A 94 17.45 -12.31 -3.11
C GLU A 94 17.42 -11.04 -3.97
N VAL A 95 17.56 -11.20 -5.29
CA VAL A 95 17.44 -10.08 -6.23
C VAL A 95 15.96 -9.89 -6.55
N GLN A 96 15.46 -8.68 -6.38
CA GLN A 96 14.12 -8.29 -6.77
C GLN A 96 14.02 -8.26 -8.30
N ASP A 97 12.88 -8.67 -8.85
CA ASP A 97 12.72 -8.77 -10.31
C ASP A 97 12.60 -7.39 -10.99
N ASP A 98 12.06 -6.41 -10.27
CA ASP A 98 11.86 -5.06 -10.77
C ASP A 98 11.95 -3.98 -9.65
N PRO A 99 12.21 -2.71 -10.01
CA PRO A 99 12.32 -1.62 -9.03
C PRO A 99 11.07 -1.36 -8.18
N MET A 100 9.88 -1.65 -8.70
CA MET A 100 8.61 -1.49 -7.98
C MET A 100 8.55 -2.47 -6.81
N THR A 101 8.89 -3.74 -7.05
CA THR A 101 8.96 -4.76 -6.00
C THR A 101 9.99 -4.37 -4.93
N ALA A 102 11.16 -3.87 -5.34
CA ALA A 102 12.20 -3.42 -4.42
C ALA A 102 11.76 -2.21 -3.56
N ALA A 103 11.12 -1.20 -4.16
CA ALA A 103 10.59 -0.04 -3.46
C ALA A 103 9.49 -0.42 -2.45
N ARG A 104 8.59 -1.32 -2.83
CA ARG A 104 7.56 -1.86 -1.93
C ARG A 104 8.17 -2.61 -0.76
N ASN A 105 9.17 -3.45 -1.00
CA ASN A 105 9.85 -4.18 0.06
C ASN A 105 10.66 -3.29 1.00
N MET A 106 11.27 -2.23 0.49
CA MET A 106 11.89 -1.19 1.31
C MET A 106 10.87 -0.53 2.23
N THR A 107 9.70 -0.16 1.68
CA THR A 107 8.59 0.44 2.44
C THR A 107 8.07 -0.51 3.52
N ARG A 108 7.80 -1.76 3.15
CA ARG A 108 7.28 -2.78 4.07
C ARG A 108 8.26 -3.05 5.20
N ALA A 109 9.56 -3.16 4.90
CA ALA A 109 10.60 -3.30 5.92
C ALA A 109 10.67 -2.09 6.87
N ALA A 110 10.58 -0.87 6.34
CA ALA A 110 10.58 0.36 7.14
C ALA A 110 9.36 0.46 8.08
N LEU A 111 8.23 -0.17 7.70
CA LEU A 111 6.99 -0.23 8.50
C LEU A 111 6.85 -1.52 9.30
N GLY A 112 7.87 -2.38 9.36
CA GLY A 112 7.84 -3.64 10.10
C GLY A 112 6.82 -4.65 9.56
N LEU A 113 6.45 -4.53 8.29
CA LEU A 113 5.53 -5.41 7.57
C LEU A 113 6.31 -6.52 6.84
N PRO A 114 5.70 -7.70 6.62
CA PRO A 114 6.34 -8.80 5.89
C PRO A 114 6.62 -8.38 4.44
N THR A 115 7.79 -8.72 3.90
CA THR A 115 8.14 -8.47 2.50
C THR A 115 7.25 -9.28 1.55
N ILE A 116 6.93 -8.70 0.40
CA ILE A 116 6.24 -9.36 -0.70
C ILE A 116 7.25 -10.09 -1.59
N THR A 117 6.89 -11.27 -2.12
CA THR A 117 7.73 -11.99 -3.09
C THR A 117 7.54 -11.45 -4.50
N ASN A 118 8.53 -11.63 -5.39
CA ASN A 118 8.42 -11.20 -6.79
C ASN A 118 7.14 -11.77 -7.47
N ASP A 119 6.86 -13.06 -7.28
CA ASP A 119 5.66 -13.71 -7.84
C ASP A 119 4.36 -13.09 -7.31
N ALA A 120 4.30 -12.77 -6.01
CA ALA A 120 3.13 -12.16 -5.41
C ALA A 120 2.95 -10.71 -5.90
N ASP A 121 4.04 -9.95 -6.01
CA ASP A 121 4.02 -8.58 -6.51
C ASP A 121 3.60 -8.50 -7.99
N ALA A 122 4.12 -9.40 -8.84
CA ALA A 122 3.69 -9.52 -10.23
C ALA A 122 2.19 -9.83 -10.37
N ALA A 123 1.65 -10.66 -9.46
CA ALA A 123 0.22 -10.94 -9.41
C ALA A 123 -0.59 -9.70 -8.96
N VAL A 124 -0.08 -8.91 -8.01
CA VAL A 124 -0.69 -7.63 -7.60
C VAL A 124 -0.73 -6.65 -8.77
N GLN A 125 0.39 -6.47 -9.47
CA GLN A 125 0.47 -5.57 -10.63
C GLN A 125 -0.52 -5.99 -11.72
N THR A 126 -0.62 -7.30 -11.99
CA THR A 126 -1.58 -7.85 -12.96
C THR A 126 -3.02 -7.58 -12.52
N ALA A 127 -3.33 -7.77 -11.24
CA ALA A 127 -4.66 -7.51 -10.70
C ALA A 127 -5.06 -6.03 -10.84
N MET A 128 -4.16 -5.11 -10.46
CA MET A 128 -4.36 -3.66 -10.59
C MET A 128 -4.62 -3.25 -12.05
N LEU A 129 -3.88 -3.81 -13.01
CA LEU A 129 -4.07 -3.51 -14.44
C LEU A 129 -5.36 -4.11 -15.03
N SER A 130 -5.83 -5.23 -14.48
CA SER A 130 -6.96 -5.97 -15.04
C SER A 130 -8.33 -5.43 -14.61
N GLY A 131 -8.41 -4.54 -13.61
CA GLY A 131 -9.65 -3.99 -13.06
C GLY A 131 -10.62 -5.05 -12.51
N GLY A 132 -10.20 -6.31 -12.43
CA GLY A 132 -11.02 -7.44 -12.05
C GLY A 132 -10.52 -8.06 -10.76
N ALA A 133 -11.44 -8.39 -9.86
CA ALA A 133 -11.17 -9.28 -8.75
C ALA A 133 -10.73 -10.64 -9.31
N ALA A 134 -9.42 -10.86 -9.40
CA ALA A 134 -8.90 -12.20 -9.64
C ALA A 134 -9.46 -13.11 -8.54
N ASP A 135 -10.13 -14.20 -8.94
CA ASP A 135 -10.86 -15.15 -8.07
C ASP A 135 -9.99 -15.76 -6.94
N ALA A 136 -8.67 -15.60 -7.01
CA ALA A 136 -7.77 -15.80 -5.89
C ALA A 136 -6.98 -14.50 -5.66
N THR A 137 -7.36 -13.74 -4.64
CA THR A 137 -6.57 -12.63 -4.11
C THR A 137 -5.18 -13.16 -3.73
N PRO A 138 -4.09 -12.76 -4.42
CA PRO A 138 -2.74 -13.18 -4.05
C PRO A 138 -2.51 -12.80 -2.59
N THR A 139 -2.12 -13.76 -1.74
CA THR A 139 -1.72 -13.42 -0.37
C THR A 139 -0.36 -12.72 -0.45
N THR A 140 -0.31 -11.44 -0.08
CA THR A 140 0.95 -10.68 -0.06
C THR A 140 1.72 -10.92 1.26
N GLY A 141 1.26 -11.87 2.07
CA GLY A 141 1.80 -12.19 3.39
C GLY A 141 1.28 -11.31 4.53
N ILE A 142 0.41 -10.32 4.26
CA ILE A 142 -0.21 -9.50 5.31
C ILE A 142 -1.32 -10.30 6.01
N ASP A 143 -1.24 -10.37 7.33
CA ASP A 143 -2.29 -10.96 8.16
C ASP A 143 -3.51 -10.03 8.21
N THR A 144 -4.70 -10.55 7.91
CA THR A 144 -5.96 -9.78 7.89
C THR A 144 -6.85 -10.04 9.11
N ASP A 145 -6.41 -10.84 10.07
CA ASP A 145 -7.21 -11.19 11.26
C ASP A 145 -7.56 -9.98 12.14
N CYS A 146 -6.80 -8.88 12.01
CA CYS A 146 -7.07 -7.63 12.73
C CYS A 146 -8.21 -6.77 12.13
N VAL A 147 -8.83 -7.19 11.02
CA VAL A 147 -9.97 -6.50 10.38
C VAL A 147 -11.08 -7.48 10.00
N ASP A 148 -12.31 -6.97 9.81
CA ASP A 148 -13.38 -7.79 9.20
C ASP A 148 -13.26 -7.75 7.67
N ALA A 149 -12.38 -8.60 7.13
CA ALA A 149 -12.10 -8.66 5.70
C ALA A 149 -13.35 -8.94 4.85
N LYS A 150 -14.31 -9.71 5.37
CA LYS A 150 -15.57 -10.02 4.66
C LYS A 150 -16.52 -8.83 4.65
N ALA A 151 -16.56 -8.03 5.70
CA ALA A 151 -17.35 -6.80 5.72
C ALA A 151 -16.73 -5.75 4.79
N ILE A 152 -15.41 -5.54 4.86
CA ILE A 152 -14.68 -4.64 3.97
C ILE A 152 -14.87 -5.05 2.51
N GLY A 153 -14.65 -6.33 2.19
CA GLY A 153 -14.84 -6.83 0.82
C GLY A 153 -16.26 -6.58 0.29
N ARG A 154 -17.30 -6.76 1.12
CA ARG A 154 -18.69 -6.47 0.73
C ARG A 154 -18.96 -4.98 0.50
N LEU A 155 -18.30 -4.08 1.23
CA LEU A 155 -18.43 -2.63 1.00
C LEU A 155 -17.84 -2.23 -0.36
N PHE A 156 -16.70 -2.83 -0.73
CA PHE A 156 -15.98 -2.52 -1.95
C PHE A 156 -16.35 -3.42 -3.15
N ASP A 157 -17.38 -4.25 -3.04
CA ASP A 157 -17.86 -5.09 -4.14
C ASP A 157 -18.76 -4.31 -5.13
N THR A 158 -19.22 -3.12 -4.73
CA THR A 158 -20.07 -2.25 -5.57
C THR A 158 -19.26 -1.55 -6.67
N ASP A 159 -19.86 -1.37 -7.85
CA ASP A 159 -19.20 -0.68 -8.97
C ASP A 159 -18.80 0.76 -8.61
N GLU A 160 -19.62 1.45 -7.80
CA GLU A 160 -19.36 2.82 -7.34
C GLU A 160 -18.10 2.89 -6.47
N MET A 161 -17.99 2.06 -5.43
CA MET A 161 -16.81 2.08 -4.55
C MET A 161 -15.54 1.62 -5.27
N ARG A 162 -15.66 0.72 -6.26
CA ARG A 162 -14.52 0.31 -7.11
C ARG A 162 -14.06 1.48 -7.98
N ALA A 163 -14.99 2.13 -8.69
CA ALA A 163 -14.67 3.28 -9.53
C ALA A 163 -14.05 4.44 -8.73
N ASP A 164 -14.58 4.73 -7.54
CA ASP A 164 -14.03 5.78 -6.66
C ASP A 164 -12.60 5.44 -6.20
N LEU A 165 -12.33 4.17 -5.89
CA LEU A 165 -10.99 3.73 -5.51
C LEU A 165 -10.02 3.80 -6.69
N ASP A 166 -10.46 3.37 -7.88
CA ASP A 166 -9.68 3.43 -9.11
C ASP A 166 -9.31 4.88 -9.44
N GLU A 167 -10.26 5.83 -9.34
CA GLU A 167 -9.97 7.27 -9.53
C GLU A 167 -8.94 7.78 -8.51
N CYS A 168 -9.06 7.38 -7.24
CA CYS A 168 -8.08 7.77 -6.22
C CYS A 168 -6.69 7.20 -6.50
N GLU A 169 -6.59 5.97 -7.01
CA GLU A 169 -5.33 5.35 -7.42
C GLU A 169 -4.71 6.06 -8.63
N GLU A 170 -5.52 6.38 -9.64
CA GLU A 170 -5.07 7.17 -10.79
C GLU A 170 -4.50 8.52 -10.35
N ARG A 171 -5.23 9.28 -9.52
CA ARG A 171 -4.74 10.56 -8.97
C ARG A 171 -3.46 10.40 -8.16
N PHE A 172 -3.33 9.31 -7.41
CA PHE A 172 -2.11 9.03 -6.65
C PHE A 172 -0.91 8.81 -7.59
N TYR A 173 -1.04 7.92 -8.57
CA TYR A 173 0.05 7.68 -9.54
C TYR A 173 0.37 8.91 -10.38
N GLU A 174 -0.62 9.69 -10.79
CA GLU A 174 -0.43 10.97 -11.47
C GLU A 174 0.37 11.96 -10.62
N SER A 175 0.15 11.99 -9.30
CA SER A 175 0.89 12.86 -8.39
C SER A 175 2.37 12.51 -8.24
N LEU A 176 2.75 11.26 -8.52
CA LEU A 176 4.13 10.77 -8.47
C LEU A 176 4.86 10.93 -9.81
N MET A 177 4.13 11.09 -10.91
CA MET A 177 4.74 11.29 -12.22
C MET A 177 5.21 12.75 -12.37
N PRO A 178 6.41 12.99 -12.92
CA PRO A 178 6.86 14.34 -13.22
C PRO A 178 5.86 15.04 -14.15
N SER A 179 5.30 16.18 -13.74
CA SER A 179 4.46 16.98 -14.62
C SER A 179 5.27 17.37 -15.85
N ILE A 180 4.90 16.86 -17.03
CA ILE A 180 5.46 17.35 -18.30
C ILE A 180 5.02 18.81 -18.41
N LYS A 181 5.90 19.74 -18.04
CA LYS A 181 5.69 21.15 -18.41
C LYS A 181 5.95 21.23 -19.90
N GLU A 182 4.88 21.26 -20.69
CA GLU A 182 4.98 21.76 -22.06
C GLU A 182 5.40 23.24 -21.97
N GLU A 183 6.64 23.53 -22.38
CA GLU A 183 7.12 24.90 -22.64
C GLU A 183 6.59 25.44 -23.97
#